data_AF-A0A9W5TTF4-F1
#
_entry.id   AF-A0A9W5TTF4-F1
#
_cell.length_a   1.000
_cell.length_b   1.000
_cell.length_c   1.000
_cell.angle_alpha   90.00
_cell.angle_beta   90.00
_cell.angle_gamma   90.00
#
_symmetry.space_group_name_H-M   'P 1'
#
loop_
_entity.id
_entity.type
_entity.pdbx_description
1 polymer ?
#
loop_
_entity_poly.entity_id
_entity_poly.type
_entity_poly.pdbx_seq_one_letter_code
_entity_poly.pdbx_strand_id
1 'polypeptide(L)'
;PHRFPPHLAPHCHRNSAWPQTGVTANTLGEVIGAVSPPGPTTTRFVLRLGIVCSVVAAVLVVATTSRWGLWWRLITFTYQANLLAAGYYLWTLVYPRAERRVGLRGAIVLYVVTAGLIWNLFLTGHSMGYTVANFLLHVVVPVLALADWMLVGRGVARVTWWQPLVWLIYPSAYLVLALLVLNTAGRRAPYFFLDPATVGAAAVAVNVGALAACVLALGYALLAIHRSAVASHRGAV
;
A
#
# COMPACT_ATOMS: atom_id res chain seq x y z
N PRO A 1 -20.78 57.62 -67.25
CA PRO A 1 -20.06 57.00 -68.40
C PRO A 1 -18.98 56.02 -67.91
N HIS A 2 -18.99 54.70 -68.05
CA HIS A 2 -19.78 53.68 -68.77
C HIS A 2 -19.64 52.36 -67.93
N ARG A 3 -20.72 51.78 -67.40
CA ARG A 3 -21.37 50.49 -67.81
C ARG A 3 -20.46 49.45 -68.49
N PHE A 4 -20.43 48.21 -67.96
CA PHE A 4 -20.93 46.94 -68.56
C PHE A 4 -20.59 45.70 -67.68
N PRO A 5 -21.24 44.51 -67.85
CA PRO A 5 -22.02 43.87 -66.78
C PRO A 5 -21.64 42.35 -66.60
N PRO A 6 -22.48 41.46 -66.02
CA PRO A 6 -22.11 40.14 -65.49
C PRO A 6 -22.28 38.99 -66.49
N HIS A 7 -21.62 37.85 -66.26
CA HIS A 7 -22.00 36.58 -66.89
C HIS A 7 -21.88 35.39 -65.93
N LEU A 8 -23.02 34.73 -65.78
CA LEU A 8 -23.25 33.41 -65.18
C LEU A 8 -22.80 32.28 -66.12
N ALA A 9 -22.27 31.21 -65.49
CA ALA A 9 -22.46 29.77 -65.77
C ALA A 9 -21.96 29.18 -67.12
N PRO A 10 -21.87 27.82 -67.30
CA PRO A 10 -22.25 26.71 -66.42
C PRO A 10 -21.23 25.55 -66.27
N HIS A 11 -21.56 24.66 -65.32
CA HIS A 11 -21.05 23.30 -65.13
C HIS A 11 -21.19 22.37 -66.34
N CYS A 12 -20.27 21.40 -66.50
CA CYS A 12 -20.60 19.96 -66.43
C CYS A 12 -19.43 19.00 -66.72
N HIS A 13 -19.29 17.99 -65.84
CA HIS A 13 -18.94 16.57 -66.08
C HIS A 13 -17.69 16.23 -66.92
N ARG A 14 -16.85 15.25 -66.59
CA ARG A 14 -16.99 13.99 -65.84
C ARG A 14 -15.56 13.45 -65.68
N ASN A 15 -15.17 12.90 -64.54
CA ASN A 15 -14.40 11.66 -64.55
C ASN A 15 -14.46 10.96 -63.20
N SER A 16 -14.92 9.72 -63.31
CA SER A 16 -14.99 8.66 -62.32
C SER A 16 -13.64 8.35 -61.71
N ALA A 17 -13.54 8.41 -60.39
CA ALA A 17 -12.55 7.66 -59.63
C ALA A 17 -13.23 7.10 -58.39
N TRP A 18 -13.10 5.79 -58.25
CA TRP A 18 -13.64 4.91 -57.22
C TRP A 18 -13.47 5.44 -55.78
N PRO A 19 -14.35 5.10 -54.84
CA PRO A 19 -14.15 5.42 -53.43
C PRO A 19 -12.93 4.65 -52.93
N GLN A 20 -11.82 5.36 -52.69
CA GLN A 20 -10.73 4.81 -51.91
C GLN A 20 -11.20 4.76 -50.46
N THR A 21 -11.71 3.60 -50.03
CA THR A 21 -11.83 3.24 -48.62
C THR A 21 -10.42 3.04 -48.06
N GLY A 22 -9.69 4.15 -47.90
CA GLY A 22 -8.50 4.22 -47.08
C GLY A 22 -8.95 4.20 -45.63
N VAL A 23 -9.20 3.00 -45.09
CA VAL A 23 -9.18 2.78 -43.64
C VAL A 23 -7.75 3.11 -43.21
N THR A 24 -7.52 4.36 -42.83
CA THR A 24 -6.26 4.78 -42.24
C THR A 24 -6.07 3.96 -40.97
N ALA A 25 -4.87 3.43 -40.78
CA ALA A 25 -4.46 2.65 -39.61
C ALA A 25 -4.60 3.40 -38.26
N ASN A 26 -5.18 4.60 -38.26
CA ASN A 26 -5.41 5.46 -37.11
C ASN A 26 -6.69 5.09 -36.34
N THR A 27 -7.61 4.31 -36.93
CA THR A 27 -8.89 3.97 -36.29
C THR A 27 -8.78 2.84 -35.26
N LEU A 28 -7.77 1.96 -35.33
CA LEU A 28 -7.56 0.91 -34.32
C LEU A 28 -6.90 1.44 -33.03
N GLY A 29 -6.14 2.53 -33.11
CA GLY A 29 -5.56 3.20 -31.95
C GLY A 29 -6.57 4.01 -31.13
N GLU A 30 -7.71 4.35 -31.72
CA GLU A 30 -8.77 5.14 -31.09
C GLU A 30 -9.82 4.24 -30.37
N VAL A 31 -10.01 3.01 -30.86
CA VAL A 31 -10.92 2.01 -30.25
C VAL A 31 -10.27 1.32 -29.03
N ILE A 32 -8.94 1.14 -29.05
CA ILE A 32 -8.19 0.76 -27.86
C ILE A 32 -7.84 2.06 -27.14
N GLY A 33 -8.85 2.70 -26.56
CA GLY A 33 -8.70 3.94 -25.82
C GLY A 33 -7.50 3.80 -24.89
N ALA A 34 -6.45 4.57 -25.16
CA ALA A 34 -5.32 4.71 -24.24
C ALA A 34 -5.94 5.14 -22.92
N VAL A 35 -6.12 4.19 -22.00
CA VAL A 35 -6.63 4.46 -20.66
C VAL A 35 -5.64 5.46 -20.09
N SER A 36 -6.05 6.72 -20.10
CA SER A 36 -5.22 7.78 -19.56
C SER A 36 -4.92 7.38 -18.12
N PRO A 37 -3.65 7.40 -17.71
CA PRO A 37 -3.28 6.96 -16.38
C PRO A 37 -4.17 7.71 -15.38
N PRO A 38 -4.79 7.00 -14.41
CA PRO A 38 -5.74 7.61 -13.50
C PRO A 38 -5.10 8.82 -12.83
N GLY A 39 -5.83 9.94 -12.81
CA GLY A 39 -5.35 11.16 -12.17
C GLY A 39 -4.93 10.90 -10.71
N PRO A 40 -4.10 11.77 -10.12
CA PRO A 40 -3.55 11.56 -8.77
C PRO A 40 -4.64 11.35 -7.72
N THR A 41 -5.81 11.97 -7.86
CA THR A 41 -6.97 11.78 -6.98
C THR A 41 -7.61 10.40 -7.12
N THR A 42 -7.74 9.90 -8.36
CA THR A 42 -8.30 8.56 -8.64
C THR A 42 -7.36 7.48 -8.11
N THR A 43 -6.05 7.62 -8.32
CA THR A 43 -5.04 6.69 -7.81
C THR A 43 -5.09 6.59 -6.27
N ARG A 44 -5.20 7.73 -5.59
CA ARG A 44 -5.40 7.80 -4.13
C ARG A 44 -6.62 7.02 -3.67
N PHE A 45 -7.74 7.27 -4.32
CA PHE A 45 -9.00 6.64 -3.95
C PHE A 45 -8.94 5.12 -4.12
N VAL A 46 -8.43 4.65 -5.26
CA VAL A 46 -8.31 3.22 -5.58
C VAL A 46 -7.40 2.49 -4.58
N LEU A 47 -6.21 3.04 -4.28
CA LEU A 47 -5.27 2.41 -3.35
C LEU A 47 -5.89 2.28 -1.95
N ARG A 48 -6.48 3.35 -1.44
CA ARG A 48 -7.04 3.37 -0.07
C ARG A 48 -8.27 2.52 0.07
N LEU A 49 -9.16 2.56 -0.91
CA LEU A 49 -10.33 1.69 -0.94
C LEU A 49 -9.88 0.23 -1.02
N GLY A 50 -8.88 -0.09 -1.85
CA GLY A 50 -8.30 -1.43 -1.94
C GLY A 50 -7.75 -1.94 -0.62
N ILE A 51 -7.05 -1.09 0.17
CA ILE A 51 -6.56 -1.47 1.50
C ILE A 51 -7.73 -1.78 2.44
N VAL A 52 -8.72 -0.89 2.54
CA VAL A 52 -9.89 -1.08 3.42
C VAL A 52 -10.65 -2.35 3.04
N CYS A 53 -10.96 -2.54 1.75
CA CYS A 53 -11.64 -3.73 1.26
C CYS A 53 -10.85 -5.02 1.53
N SER A 54 -9.53 -5.00 1.35
CA SER A 54 -8.67 -6.17 1.62
C SER A 54 -8.71 -6.58 3.09
N VAL A 55 -8.64 -5.62 4.01
CA VAL A 55 -8.71 -5.88 5.46
C VAL A 55 -10.09 -6.39 5.84
N VAL A 56 -11.15 -5.75 5.36
CA VAL A 56 -12.53 -6.19 5.63
C VAL A 56 -12.77 -7.61 5.10
N ALA A 57 -12.36 -7.89 3.86
CA ALA A 57 -12.49 -9.22 3.27
C ALA A 57 -11.72 -10.27 4.08
N ALA A 58 -10.49 -9.98 4.50
CA ALA A 58 -9.71 -10.88 5.33
C ALA A 58 -10.40 -11.18 6.67
N VAL A 59 -10.92 -10.14 7.35
CA VAL A 59 -11.65 -10.29 8.62
C VAL A 59 -12.93 -11.09 8.43
N LEU A 60 -13.70 -10.85 7.37
CA LEU A 60 -14.92 -11.60 7.05
C LEU A 60 -14.64 -13.07 6.75
N VAL A 61 -13.61 -13.36 5.95
CA VAL A 61 -13.18 -14.75 5.67
C VAL A 61 -12.82 -15.46 6.97
N VAL A 62 -12.10 -14.81 7.88
CA VAL A 62 -11.75 -15.41 9.18
C VAL A 62 -12.94 -15.54 10.11
N ALA A 63 -13.84 -14.56 10.15
CA ALA A 63 -15.05 -14.62 10.97
C ALA A 63 -15.98 -15.76 10.53
N THR A 64 -16.08 -16.01 9.23
CA THR A 64 -16.92 -17.09 8.68
C THR A 64 -16.27 -18.47 8.78
N THR A 65 -14.93 -18.56 8.77
CA THR A 65 -14.22 -19.85 8.85
C THR A 65 -13.80 -20.25 10.25
N SER A 66 -13.67 -19.32 11.20
CA SER A 66 -13.18 -19.58 12.57
C SER A 66 -14.14 -19.09 13.65
N ARG A 67 -15.12 -19.94 13.99
CA ARG A 67 -16.16 -19.74 15.03
C ARG A 67 -15.66 -19.29 16.42
N TRP A 68 -14.42 -19.61 16.82
CA TRP A 68 -13.86 -19.28 18.14
C TRP A 68 -12.42 -18.71 18.12
N GLY A 69 -11.82 -18.59 16.93
CA GLY A 69 -10.41 -18.20 16.76
C GLY A 69 -10.17 -16.72 16.45
N LEU A 70 -11.23 -15.93 16.26
CA LEU A 70 -11.13 -14.51 15.89
C LEU A 70 -10.46 -13.68 17.00
N TRP A 71 -10.88 -13.88 18.25
CA TRP A 71 -10.33 -13.15 19.41
C TRP A 71 -8.82 -13.34 19.55
N TRP A 72 -8.33 -14.57 19.36
CA TRP A 72 -6.90 -14.84 19.38
C TRP A 72 -6.15 -14.19 18.22
N ARG A 73 -6.75 -14.18 17.02
CA ARG A 73 -6.15 -13.53 15.84
C ARG A 73 -6.09 -12.02 15.99
N LEU A 74 -7.11 -11.39 16.59
CA LEU A 74 -7.14 -9.95 16.85
C LEU A 74 -6.06 -9.48 17.83
N ILE A 75 -5.57 -10.37 18.70
CA ILE A 75 -4.45 -10.08 19.59
C ILE A 75 -3.12 -10.08 18.81
N THR A 76 -3.04 -10.67 17.62
CA THR A 76 -1.79 -10.70 16.84
C THR A 76 -1.46 -9.33 16.24
N PHE A 77 -0.16 -9.02 16.21
CA PHE A 77 0.37 -7.78 15.63
C PHE A 77 -0.13 -7.54 14.20
N THR A 78 -0.18 -8.57 13.36
CA THR A 78 -0.64 -8.44 11.97
C THR A 78 -2.06 -7.90 11.91
N TYR A 79 -2.99 -8.45 12.68
CA TYR A 79 -4.38 -7.98 12.67
C TYR A 79 -4.49 -6.57 13.22
N GLN A 80 -3.81 -6.27 14.34
CA GLN A 80 -3.81 -4.93 14.91
C GLN A 80 -3.27 -3.89 13.92
N ALA A 81 -2.12 -4.16 13.30
CA ALA A 81 -1.50 -3.27 12.31
C ALA A 81 -2.40 -3.05 11.08
N ASN A 82 -3.02 -4.11 10.55
CA ASN A 82 -3.90 -4.01 9.39
C ASN A 82 -5.23 -3.31 9.71
N LEU A 83 -5.81 -3.52 10.91
CA LEU A 83 -7.00 -2.79 11.35
C LEU A 83 -6.71 -1.31 11.56
N LEU A 84 -5.55 -0.97 12.15
CA LEU A 84 -5.07 0.41 12.24
C LEU A 84 -4.91 1.04 10.85
N ALA A 85 -4.36 0.29 9.88
CA ALA A 85 -4.25 0.74 8.50
C ALA A 85 -5.62 1.00 7.87
N ALA A 86 -6.56 0.07 7.96
CA ALA A 86 -7.91 0.24 7.43
C ALA A 86 -8.62 1.45 8.07
N GLY A 87 -8.54 1.61 9.39
CA GLY A 87 -9.12 2.74 10.10
C GLY A 87 -8.52 4.08 9.67
N TYR A 88 -7.20 4.16 9.53
CA TYR A 88 -6.54 5.36 9.05
C TYR A 88 -6.89 5.69 7.61
N TYR A 89 -6.83 4.72 6.69
CA TYR A 89 -7.13 4.97 5.29
C TYR A 89 -8.61 5.33 5.08
N LEU A 90 -9.53 4.69 5.81
CA LEU A 90 -10.93 5.09 5.84
C LEU A 90 -11.11 6.51 6.38
N TRP A 91 -10.42 6.86 7.48
CA TRP A 91 -10.43 8.23 8.00
C TRP A 91 -9.94 9.24 6.97
N THR A 92 -8.87 8.95 6.24
CA THR A 92 -8.37 9.86 5.20
C THR A 92 -9.31 9.97 3.99
N LEU A 93 -10.14 8.96 3.71
CA LEU A 93 -11.17 9.02 2.68
C LEU A 93 -12.35 9.92 3.09
N VAL A 94 -12.76 9.89 4.36
CA VAL A 94 -13.86 10.72 4.89
C VAL A 94 -13.40 12.14 5.23
N TYR A 95 -12.18 12.28 5.75
CA TYR A 95 -11.59 13.55 6.18
C TYR A 95 -10.20 13.75 5.55
N PRO A 96 -10.13 14.35 4.34
CA PRO A 96 -8.86 14.54 3.62
C PRO A 96 -7.79 15.31 4.39
N ARG A 97 -8.19 16.16 5.36
CA ARG A 97 -7.25 16.89 6.23
C ARG A 97 -6.39 15.96 7.10
N ALA A 98 -6.82 14.73 7.36
CA ALA A 98 -6.05 13.74 8.12
C ALA A 98 -4.72 13.35 7.41
N GLU A 99 -4.62 13.54 6.09
CA GLU A 99 -3.40 13.29 5.31
C GLU A 99 -2.20 14.14 5.78
N ARG A 100 -2.46 15.30 6.40
CA ARG A 100 -1.40 16.16 6.95
C ARG A 100 -0.62 15.48 8.07
N ARG A 101 -1.16 14.42 8.69
CA ARG A 101 -0.48 13.61 9.71
C ARG A 101 0.44 12.57 9.06
N VAL A 102 1.41 13.03 8.28
CA VAL A 102 2.35 12.16 7.53
C VAL A 102 3.14 11.24 8.47
N GLY A 103 3.43 11.69 9.69
CA GLY A 103 4.08 10.85 10.71
C GLY A 103 3.24 9.64 11.13
N LEU A 104 1.92 9.78 11.22
CA LEU A 104 1.01 8.66 11.53
C LEU A 104 0.92 7.69 10.35
N ARG A 105 0.84 8.21 9.13
CA ARG A 105 0.86 7.39 7.92
C ARG A 105 2.13 6.56 7.81
N GLY A 106 3.29 7.17 8.09
CA GLY A 106 4.58 6.48 8.06
C GLY A 106 4.66 5.35 9.08
N ALA A 107 4.14 5.57 10.30
CA ALA A 107 4.04 4.53 11.32
C ALA A 107 3.22 3.32 10.83
N ILE A 108 2.04 3.59 10.25
CA ILE A 108 1.13 2.56 9.78
C ILE A 108 1.75 1.75 8.65
N VAL A 109 2.37 2.42 7.66
CA VAL A 109 3.09 1.76 6.56
C VAL A 109 4.22 0.89 7.11
N LEU A 110 5.00 1.41 8.07
CA LEU A 110 6.05 0.63 8.73
C LEU A 110 5.48 -0.63 9.40
N TYR A 111 4.35 -0.52 10.12
CA TYR A 111 3.75 -1.66 10.83
C TYR A 111 3.27 -2.74 9.88
N VAL A 112 2.52 -2.40 8.83
CA VAL A 112 2.02 -3.40 7.87
C VAL A 112 3.15 -4.03 7.06
N VAL A 113 4.16 -3.25 6.64
CA VAL A 113 5.32 -3.78 5.92
C VAL A 113 6.16 -4.69 6.81
N THR A 114 6.38 -4.30 8.06
CA THR A 114 7.09 -5.14 9.04
C THR A 114 6.34 -6.46 9.27
N ALA A 115 5.01 -6.41 9.46
CA ALA A 115 4.19 -7.61 9.63
C ALA A 115 4.26 -8.54 8.40
N GLY A 116 4.14 -7.97 7.19
CA GLY A 116 4.26 -8.71 5.94
C GLY A 116 5.64 -9.34 5.76
N LEU A 117 6.71 -8.60 6.05
CA LEU A 117 8.09 -9.08 5.92
C LEU A 117 8.38 -10.22 6.89
N ILE A 118 8.07 -10.04 8.18
CA ILE A 118 8.26 -11.08 9.19
C ILE A 118 7.50 -12.35 8.82
N TRP A 119 6.26 -12.20 8.34
CA TRP A 119 5.48 -13.37 7.95
C TRP A 119 6.05 -14.10 6.75
N ASN A 120 6.40 -13.37 5.67
CA ASN A 120 6.93 -13.98 4.45
C ASN A 120 8.28 -14.67 4.68
N LEU A 121 9.15 -14.10 5.51
CA LEU A 121 10.50 -14.62 5.76
C LEU A 121 10.53 -15.75 6.81
N PHE A 122 9.71 -15.67 7.86
CA PHE A 122 9.86 -16.55 9.03
C PHE A 122 8.65 -17.44 9.31
N LEU A 123 7.44 -17.08 8.88
CA LEU A 123 6.21 -17.78 9.30
C LEU A 123 5.47 -18.48 8.16
N THR A 124 5.83 -18.27 6.90
CA THR A 124 5.20 -18.95 5.75
C THR A 124 5.19 -20.47 5.88
N GLY A 125 6.27 -21.06 6.40
CA GLY A 125 6.39 -22.50 6.63
C GLY A 125 5.83 -23.02 7.95
N HIS A 126 5.38 -22.16 8.87
CA HIS A 126 4.93 -22.55 10.24
C HIS A 126 3.51 -22.05 10.56
N SER A 127 2.97 -21.14 9.75
CA SER A 127 1.59 -20.66 9.78
C SER A 127 0.67 -21.61 9.00
N MET A 128 -0.64 -21.37 9.03
CA MET A 128 -1.69 -22.09 8.26
C MET A 128 -1.53 -21.96 6.72
N GLY A 129 -0.34 -21.65 6.21
CA GLY A 129 -0.05 -21.42 4.80
C GLY A 129 -0.71 -20.16 4.21
N TYR A 130 -0.70 -20.09 2.88
CA TYR A 130 -1.34 -19.04 2.08
C TYR A 130 -2.87 -19.21 2.04
N THR A 131 -3.52 -18.98 3.18
CA THR A 131 -4.97 -18.71 3.18
C THR A 131 -5.25 -17.35 2.56
N VAL A 132 -6.45 -17.16 2.00
CA VAL A 132 -6.88 -15.87 1.40
C VAL A 132 -6.66 -14.71 2.38
N ALA A 133 -7.04 -14.88 3.64
CA ALA A 133 -6.85 -13.85 4.67
C ALA A 133 -5.36 -13.57 4.95
N ASN A 134 -4.50 -14.59 5.01
CA ASN A 134 -3.07 -14.38 5.22
C ASN A 134 -2.43 -13.66 4.04
N PHE A 135 -2.78 -14.03 2.81
CA PHE A 135 -2.27 -13.38 1.62
C PHE A 135 -2.68 -11.91 1.55
N LEU A 136 -3.96 -11.60 1.84
CA LEU A 136 -4.45 -10.22 1.86
C LEU A 136 -3.69 -9.37 2.89
N LEU A 137 -3.52 -9.87 4.12
CA LEU A 137 -2.94 -9.11 5.22
C LEU A 137 -1.40 -9.01 5.21
N HIS A 138 -0.71 -9.99 4.62
CA HIS A 138 0.76 -10.05 4.62
C HIS A 138 1.40 -9.71 3.27
N VAL A 139 0.62 -9.64 2.19
CA VAL A 139 1.12 -9.31 0.85
C VAL A 139 0.36 -8.11 0.28
N VAL A 140 -0.95 -8.23 0.10
CA VAL A 140 -1.74 -7.21 -0.61
C VAL A 140 -1.74 -5.87 0.14
N VAL A 141 -2.12 -5.86 1.42
CA VAL A 141 -2.18 -4.61 2.20
C VAL A 141 -0.79 -3.94 2.33
N PRO A 142 0.30 -4.66 2.66
CA PRO A 142 1.63 -4.07 2.69
C PRO A 142 2.06 -3.44 1.36
N VAL A 143 1.81 -4.11 0.24
CA VAL A 143 2.15 -3.60 -1.10
C VAL A 143 1.34 -2.35 -1.43
N LEU A 144 0.03 -2.36 -1.18
CA LEU A 144 -0.83 -1.20 -1.43
C LEU A 144 -0.47 0.00 -0.53
N ALA A 145 -0.16 -0.25 0.74
CA ALA A 145 0.26 0.80 1.68
C ALA A 145 1.60 1.43 1.28
N LEU A 146 2.55 0.60 0.83
CA LEU A 146 3.83 1.08 0.30
C LEU A 146 3.64 1.87 -1.00
N ALA A 147 2.77 1.40 -1.90
CA ALA A 147 2.43 2.10 -3.13
C ALA A 147 1.76 3.47 -2.84
N ASP A 148 0.82 3.55 -1.90
CA ASP A 148 0.25 4.83 -1.44
C ASP A 148 1.33 5.74 -0.87
N TRP A 149 2.23 5.23 -0.02
CA TRP A 149 3.34 6.01 0.52
C TRP A 149 4.22 6.62 -0.58
N MET A 150 4.53 5.84 -1.63
CA MET A 150 5.42 6.25 -2.71
C MET A 150 4.76 7.15 -3.76
N LEU A 151 3.49 6.90 -4.11
CA LEU A 151 2.79 7.56 -5.22
C LEU A 151 1.99 8.78 -4.74
N VAL A 152 1.32 8.65 -3.60
CA VAL A 152 0.42 9.66 -3.04
C VAL A 152 1.13 10.54 -2.03
N GLY A 153 2.08 9.95 -1.31
CA GLY A 153 2.69 10.57 -0.15
C GLY A 153 3.65 11.72 -0.41
N ARG A 154 4.01 11.96 -1.68
CA ARG A 154 4.98 12.98 -2.09
C ARG A 154 4.49 14.38 -1.72
N GLY A 155 5.29 15.11 -0.95
CA GLY A 155 5.11 16.55 -0.72
C GLY A 155 4.09 16.99 0.33
N VAL A 156 3.42 16.09 1.04
CA VAL A 156 2.29 16.45 1.93
C VAL A 156 2.75 17.08 3.27
N ALA A 157 3.91 16.69 3.81
CA ALA A 157 4.60 17.36 4.95
C ALA A 157 5.98 16.71 5.18
N ARG A 158 6.90 17.38 5.88
CA ARG A 158 8.21 16.78 6.25
C ARG A 158 8.05 15.78 7.40
N VAL A 159 8.49 14.54 7.17
CA VAL A 159 8.73 13.54 8.22
C VAL A 159 9.99 13.96 8.99
N THR A 160 9.87 14.18 10.29
CA THR A 160 11.02 14.55 11.14
C THR A 160 11.87 13.33 11.43
N TRP A 161 13.17 13.53 11.70
CA TRP A 161 14.12 12.43 11.86
C TRP A 161 13.88 11.58 13.12
N TRP A 162 13.22 12.13 14.14
CA TRP A 162 12.83 11.41 15.35
C TRP A 162 11.59 10.52 15.17
N GLN A 163 10.80 10.70 14.11
CA GLN A 163 9.55 9.93 13.92
C GLN A 163 9.77 8.41 13.83
N PRO A 164 10.77 7.90 13.09
CA PRO A 164 11.10 6.47 13.11
C PRO A 164 11.34 5.89 14.51
N LEU A 165 11.93 6.67 15.42
CA LEU A 165 12.16 6.25 16.81
C LEU A 165 10.85 6.16 17.60
N VAL A 166 9.94 7.12 17.40
CA VAL A 166 8.60 7.07 18.01
C VAL A 166 7.79 5.89 17.47
N TRP A 167 7.94 5.58 16.18
CA TRP A 167 7.21 4.46 15.57
C TRP A 167 7.59 3.12 16.17
N LEU A 168 8.83 2.95 16.64
CA LEU A 168 9.28 1.74 17.32
C LEU A 168 8.61 1.46 18.66
N ILE A 169 7.99 2.46 19.29
CA ILE A 169 7.34 2.26 20.60
C ILE A 169 6.30 1.15 20.51
N TYR A 170 5.47 1.15 19.45
CA TYR A 170 4.38 0.19 19.33
C TYR A 170 4.86 -1.25 19.02
N PRO A 171 5.74 -1.50 18.02
CA PRO A 171 6.33 -2.82 17.82
C PRO A 171 7.11 -3.33 19.03
N SER A 172 7.85 -2.45 19.73
CA SER A 172 8.60 -2.81 20.93
C SER A 172 7.67 -3.19 22.08
N ALA A 173 6.62 -2.41 22.32
CA ALA A 173 5.63 -2.71 23.35
C ALA A 173 4.90 -4.03 23.06
N TYR A 174 4.53 -4.26 21.80
CA TYR A 174 3.94 -5.54 21.38
C TYR A 174 4.91 -6.70 21.60
N LEU A 175 6.20 -6.53 21.25
CA LEU A 175 7.20 -7.57 21.44
C LEU A 175 7.37 -7.93 22.91
N VAL A 176 7.44 -6.93 23.80
CA VAL A 176 7.49 -7.14 25.26
C VAL A 176 6.24 -7.87 25.74
N LEU A 177 5.04 -7.44 25.31
CA LEU A 177 3.79 -8.11 25.65
C LEU A 177 3.78 -9.57 25.16
N ALA A 178 4.22 -9.80 23.92
CA ALA A 178 4.29 -11.13 23.33
C ALA A 178 5.24 -12.03 24.13
N LEU A 179 6.42 -11.54 24.49
CA LEU A 179 7.38 -12.26 25.32
C LEU A 179 6.83 -12.56 26.72
N LEU A 180 6.18 -11.59 27.36
CA LEU A 180 5.60 -11.78 28.70
C LEU A 180 4.42 -12.76 28.68
N VAL A 181 3.45 -12.56 27.78
CA VAL A 181 2.22 -13.37 27.72
C VAL A 181 2.53 -14.79 27.23
N LEU A 182 3.36 -14.98 26.22
CA LEU A 182 3.65 -16.32 25.69
C LEU A 182 4.50 -17.15 26.66
N ASN A 183 5.47 -16.53 27.32
CA ASN A 183 6.37 -17.25 28.21
C ASN A 183 5.71 -17.56 29.58
N THR A 184 4.73 -16.76 30.01
CA THR A 184 4.00 -16.99 31.27
C THR A 184 2.72 -17.83 31.11
N ALA A 185 2.06 -17.81 29.95
CA ALA A 185 0.79 -18.51 29.73
C ALA A 185 0.92 -20.00 29.32
N GLY A 186 2.13 -20.58 29.36
CA GLY A 186 2.36 -22.01 29.15
C GLY A 186 2.05 -22.54 27.74
N ARG A 187 1.90 -21.66 26.74
CA ARG A 187 1.68 -22.04 25.33
C ARG A 187 2.91 -21.66 24.52
N ARG A 188 3.49 -22.65 23.84
CA ARG A 188 4.66 -22.53 22.95
C ARG A 188 4.61 -21.23 22.16
N ALA A 189 5.73 -20.51 22.12
CA ALA A 189 5.79 -19.25 21.41
C ALA A 189 5.42 -19.48 19.92
N PRO A 190 4.47 -18.74 19.33
CA PRO A 190 4.22 -18.73 17.89
C PRO A 190 5.44 -18.36 17.05
N TYR A 191 6.53 -17.89 17.66
CA TYR A 191 7.79 -17.54 17.03
C TYR A 191 8.90 -18.42 17.60
N PHE A 192 9.32 -19.44 16.84
CA PHE A 192 10.37 -20.39 17.25
C PHE A 192 11.70 -19.71 17.59
N PHE A 193 11.97 -18.52 17.03
CA PHE A 193 13.18 -17.73 17.26
C PHE A 193 13.11 -16.84 18.51
N LEU A 194 11.95 -16.74 19.17
CA LEU A 194 11.76 -16.01 20.43
C LEU A 194 11.53 -16.95 21.62
N ASP A 195 11.56 -18.27 21.41
CA ASP A 195 11.37 -19.24 22.47
C ASP A 195 12.72 -19.54 23.16
N PRO A 196 12.89 -19.19 24.45
CA PRO A 196 14.13 -19.50 25.16
C PRO A 196 14.38 -21.00 25.28
N ALA A 197 13.33 -21.83 25.20
CA ALA A 197 13.46 -23.29 25.26
C ALA A 197 13.96 -23.91 23.95
N THR A 198 13.84 -23.22 22.82
CA THR A 198 14.33 -23.71 21.51
C THR A 198 15.72 -23.19 21.17
N VAL A 199 15.97 -21.89 21.39
CA VAL A 199 17.20 -21.21 20.95
C VAL A 199 18.07 -20.71 22.10
N GLY A 200 17.58 -20.75 23.33
CA GLY A 200 18.28 -20.23 24.51
C GLY A 200 18.10 -18.71 24.70
N ALA A 201 18.13 -18.26 25.95
CA ALA A 201 17.86 -16.87 26.31
C ALA A 201 18.80 -15.85 25.64
N ALA A 202 20.09 -16.20 25.47
CA ALA A 202 21.06 -15.35 24.79
C ALA A 202 20.72 -15.16 23.31
N ALA A 203 20.31 -16.23 22.60
CA ALA A 203 19.90 -16.13 21.20
C ALA A 203 18.59 -15.34 21.05
N VAL A 204 17.65 -15.47 21.98
CA VAL A 204 16.43 -14.64 21.99
C VAL A 204 16.79 -13.16 22.09
N ALA A 205 17.72 -12.78 22.98
CA ALA A 205 18.16 -11.39 23.09
C ALA A 205 18.78 -10.85 21.79
N VAL A 206 19.62 -11.66 21.12
CA VAL A 206 20.19 -11.31 19.81
C VAL A 206 19.12 -11.16 18.74
N ASN A 207 18.16 -12.10 18.67
CA ASN A 207 17.07 -12.07 17.69
C ASN A 207 16.15 -10.85 17.90
N VAL A 208 15.85 -10.51 19.15
CA VAL A 208 15.11 -9.29 19.51
C VAL A 208 15.87 -8.05 19.06
N GLY A 209 17.18 -7.98 19.34
CA GLY A 209 18.03 -6.88 18.90
C GLY A 209 18.08 -6.74 17.38
N ALA A 210 18.23 -7.85 16.66
CA ALA A 210 18.25 -7.87 15.20
C ALA A 210 16.90 -7.42 14.61
N LEU A 211 15.78 -7.90 15.15
CA LEU A 211 14.44 -7.46 14.73
C LEU A 211 14.24 -5.96 14.96
N ALA A 212 14.60 -5.45 16.14
CA ALA A 212 14.51 -4.03 16.44
C ALA A 212 15.37 -3.19 15.46
N ALA A 213 16.59 -3.65 15.17
CA ALA A 213 17.47 -3.00 14.19
C ALA A 213 16.86 -3.01 12.78
N CYS A 214 16.27 -4.12 12.33
CA CYS A 214 15.59 -4.21 11.04
C CYS A 214 14.38 -3.27 10.94
N VAL A 215 13.54 -3.20 11.98
CA VAL A 215 12.39 -2.27 12.01
C VAL A 215 12.87 -0.82 11.97
N LEU A 216 13.91 -0.50 12.74
CA LEU A 216 14.51 0.85 12.74
C LEU A 216 15.08 1.21 11.37
N ALA A 217 15.84 0.29 10.76
CA ALA A 217 16.41 0.46 9.43
C ALA A 217 15.32 0.69 8.37
N LEU A 218 14.22 -0.08 8.43
CA LEU A 218 13.08 0.10 7.54
C LEU A 218 12.39 1.46 7.76
N GLY A 219 12.22 1.89 9.01
CA GLY A 219 11.70 3.21 9.34
C GLY A 219 12.54 4.35 8.76
N TYR A 220 13.87 4.24 8.87
CA TYR A 220 14.80 5.19 8.25
C TYR A 220 14.81 5.11 6.72
N ALA A 221 14.68 3.92 6.13
CA ALA A 221 14.56 3.77 4.68
C ALA A 221 13.29 4.47 4.14
N LEU A 222 12.15 4.30 4.81
CA LEU A 222 10.90 5.00 4.48
C LEU A 222 11.06 6.53 4.58
N LEU A 223 11.78 7.01 5.61
CA LEU A 223 12.13 8.41 5.77
C LEU A 223 13.04 8.92 4.63
N ALA A 224 14.06 8.15 4.26
CA ALA A 224 15.00 8.49 3.19
C ALA A 224 14.28 8.60 1.83
N ILE A 225 13.43 7.63 1.50
CA ILE A 225 12.59 7.64 0.30
C ILE A 225 11.67 8.86 0.29
N HIS A 226 11.07 9.20 1.43
CA HIS A 226 10.21 10.37 1.52
C HIS A 226 10.99 11.67 1.31
N ARG A 227 12.25 11.76 1.78
CA ARG A 227 13.09 12.95 1.60
C ARG A 227 13.60 13.11 0.17
N SER A 228 14.03 12.03 -0.48
CA SER A 228 14.52 12.08 -1.87
C SER A 228 13.40 12.50 -2.83
N ALA A 229 12.18 12.01 -2.61
CA ALA A 229 11.01 12.42 -3.39
C ALA A 229 10.69 13.92 -3.24
N VAL A 230 10.86 14.49 -2.04
CA VAL A 230 10.65 15.94 -1.80
C VAL A 230 11.76 16.78 -2.46
N ALA A 231 13.01 16.30 -2.45
CA ALA A 231 14.12 17.01 -3.09
C ALA A 231 13.97 17.08 -4.61
N SER A 232 13.61 15.96 -5.26
CA SER A 232 13.35 15.92 -6.71
C SER A 232 12.23 16.87 -7.14
N HIS A 233 11.16 16.98 -6.33
CA HIS A 233 10.03 17.86 -6.63
C HIS A 233 10.35 19.36 -6.50
N ARG A 234 11.41 19.72 -5.76
CA ARG A 234 11.89 21.11 -5.60
C ARG A 234 12.91 21.53 -6.65
N GLY A 235 13.57 20.59 -7.31
CA GLY A 235 14.50 20.88 -8.42
C GLY A 235 13.82 20.95 -9.79
N ALA A 236 12.56 20.51 -9.87
CA ALA A 236 11.76 20.52 -11.10
C ALA A 236 10.76 21.70 -11.19
N VAL A 237 10.71 22.56 -10.17
CA VAL A 237 9.91 23.79 -10.09
C VAL A 237 10.86 24.96 -10.04
#